data_AF-A0A7X7IBX6-F1
#
_entry.id   AF-A0A7X7IBX6-F1
#
_cell.length_a   1.000
_cell.length_b   1.000
_cell.length_c   1.000
_cell.angle_alpha   90.00
_cell.angle_beta   90.00
_cell.angle_gamma   90.00
#
_symmetry.space_group_name_H-M   'P 1'
#
loop_
_entity.id
_entity.type
_entity.pdbx_description
1 polymer ?
#
loop_
_entity_poly.entity_id
_entity_poly.type
_entity_poly.pdbx_seq_one_letter_code
_entity_poly.pdbx_strand_id
1 'polypeptide(L)' 'HRDLPIRPDFVGKNVPTSRSERVEVHLAEVDGVDQVVIEE' A
#
# COMPACT_ATOMS: atom_id res chain seq x y z
N HIS A 1 -5.07 -17.40 -11.59
CA HIS A 1 -4.95 -15.93 -11.59
C HIS A 1 -3.67 -15.63 -12.34
N ARG A 2 -3.74 -14.84 -13.41
CA ARG A 2 -2.55 -14.48 -14.19
C ARG A 2 -1.83 -13.36 -13.43
N ASP A 3 -1.12 -13.74 -12.38
CA ASP A 3 -0.27 -12.79 -11.69
C ASP A 3 0.91 -12.50 -12.62
N LEU A 4 1.14 -11.23 -12.92
CA LEU A 4 2.27 -10.80 -13.75
C LEU A 4 3.56 -11.03 -12.95
N PRO A 5 4.68 -11.37 -13.59
CA PRO A 5 5.97 -11.51 -12.92
C PRO A 5 6.59 -10.14 -12.61
N ILE A 6 5.91 -9.32 -11.81
CA ILE A 6 6.36 -7.99 -11.40
C ILE A 6 6.82 -8.07 -9.95
N ARG A 7 8.00 -7.53 -9.67
CA ARG A 7 8.53 -7.37 -8.31
C ARG A 7 9.20 -6.00 -8.19
N PRO A 8 9.00 -5.27 -7.08
CA PRO A 8 9.69 -4.00 -6.86
C PRO A 8 11.17 -4.25 -6.54
N ASP A 9 12.04 -3.35 -6.99
CA ASP A 9 13.48 -3.37 -6.63
C ASP A 9 13.72 -2.88 -5.19
N PHE A 10 12.87 -1.95 -4.71
CA PHE A 10 12.96 -1.36 -3.37
C PHE A 10 11.61 -1.42 -2.67
N VAL A 11 11.63 -1.81 -1.39
CA VAL A 11 10.43 -1.93 -0.56
C VAL A 11 10.65 -1.23 0.77
N GLY A 12 9.75 -0.30 1.12
CA GLY A 12 9.73 0.32 2.44
C GLY A 12 9.15 -0.62 3.50
N LYS A 13 7.98 -1.21 3.23
CA LYS A 13 7.32 -2.16 4.12
C LYS A 13 6.47 -3.17 3.34
N ASN A 14 6.65 -4.46 3.63
CA ASN A 14 5.73 -5.50 3.16
C ASN A 14 4.65 -5.70 4.21
N VAL A 15 3.39 -5.56 3.82
CA VAL A 15 2.25 -5.81 4.70
C VAL A 15 1.30 -6.79 3.99
N PRO A 16 1.02 -7.96 4.58
CA PRO A 16 0.04 -8.89 4.01
C PRO A 16 -1.36 -8.30 4.12
N THR A 17 -2.13 -8.36 3.04
CA THR A 17 -3.53 -7.89 3.01
C THR A 17 -4.47 -8.95 2.40
N SER A 18 -5.73 -8.85 2.77
CA SER A 18 -6.86 -9.55 2.17
C SER A 18 -7.32 -8.82 0.91
N ARG A 19 -8.19 -9.46 0.11
CA ARG A 19 -8.74 -8.87 -1.12
C ARG A 19 -9.82 -7.81 -0.87
N SER A 20 -10.46 -7.83 0.30
CA SER A 20 -11.41 -6.80 0.72
C SER A 20 -10.66 -5.53 1.14
N GLU A 21 -9.51 -5.69 1.82
CA GLU A 21 -8.76 -4.59 2.39
C GLU A 21 -8.19 -3.63 1.35
N ARG A 22 -8.18 -2.34 1.71
CA ARG A 22 -7.60 -1.25 0.93
C ARG A 22 -6.45 -0.61 1.71
N VAL A 23 -5.32 -0.40 1.02
CA VAL A 23 -4.18 0.36 1.56
C VAL A 23 -4.29 1.81 1.10
N GLU A 24 -4.38 2.73 2.05
CA GLU A 24 -4.39 4.17 1.80
C GLU A 24 -3.08 4.80 2.28
N VAL A 25 -2.47 5.62 1.42
CA VAL A 25 -1.22 6.33 1.71
C VAL A 25 -1.53 7.81 1.73
N HIS A 26 -1.27 8.43 2.87
CA HIS A 26 -1.38 9.87 3.06
C HIS A 26 0.02 10.48 3.09
N LEU A 27 0.21 11.54 2.32
CA LEU A 27 1.44 12.32 2.27
C LEU A 27 1.17 13.73 2.78
N ALA A 28 2.07 14.28 3.60
CA ALA A 28 1.90 15.61 4.17
C ALA A 28 1.67 16.71 3.10
N GLU A 29 2.27 16.57 1.91
CA GLU A 29 2.12 17.53 0.82
C GLU A 29 0.73 17.54 0.17
N VAL A 30 0.00 16.42 0.25
CA VAL A 30 -1.31 16.25 -0.39
C VAL A 30 -2.44 16.25 0.64
N ASP A 31 -2.21 15.58 1.78
CA ASP A 31 -3.23 15.24 2.78
C ASP A 31 -3.01 15.96 4.12
N GLY A 32 -1.87 16.65 4.30
CA GLY A 32 -1.54 17.35 5.55
C GLY A 32 -1.06 16.45 6.68
N VAL A 33 -0.90 15.14 6.44
CA VAL A 33 -0.39 14.15 7.40
C VAL A 33 0.38 13.04 6.67
N ASP A 34 1.46 12.55 7.30
CA ASP A 34 2.20 11.37 6.84
C ASP A 34 1.73 10.11 7.57
N GLN A 35 1.01 9.23 6.87
CA GLN A 35 0.58 7.94 7.43
C GLN A 35 0.19 6.93 6.34
N VAL A 36 0.15 5.65 6.73
CA VAL A 36 -0.36 4.57 5.90
C VAL A 36 -1.43 3.83 6.69
N VAL A 37 -2.63 3.72 6.13
CA VAL A 37 -3.82 3.14 6.77
C VAL A 37 -4.28 1.91 5.97
N ILE A 38 -4.83 0.92 6.67
CA ILE A 38 -5.46 -0.25 6.07
C ILE A 38 -6.91 -0.26 6.52
N GLU A 39 -7.83 -0.23 5.57
CA GLU A 39 -9.29 -0.26 5.79
C GLU A 39 -9.89 -1.53 5.17
N GLU A 40 -11.07 -1.95 5.63
CA GLU A 40 -11.75 -3.19 5.21
C GLU A 40 -12.57 -3.06 3.92
#